data_AF-A0ABD5I1K6-F1
#
_entry.id   AF-A0ABD5I1K6-F1
#
_cell.length_a   1.000
_cell.length_b   1.000
_cell.length_c   1.000
_cell.angle_alpha   90.00
_cell.angle_beta   90.00
_cell.angle_gamma   90.00
#
_symmetry.space_group_name_H-M   'P 1'
#
loop_
_entity.id
_entity.type
_entity.pdbx_description
1 polymer ?
#
loop_
_entity_poly.entity_id
_entity_poly.type
_entity_poly.pdbx_seq_one_letter_code
_entity_poly.pdbx_strand_id
1 'polypeptide(L)'
;MLQSFKRNASYAFSSVGGTIVTKIPQGELIEAYYKFAKSKDGKTSEPYDIVPYRPSNSPLENHHGVMDVWAKHNVPDYVSRGANTPTIALTKEQHNATKAVYRQWLFEKTGKKVGGKVDWKSVSPKEIQELTEKMFDAANVPRLARQEYYRAFNQYNFRE
;
A
#
# COMPACT_ATOMS: atom_id res chain seq x y z
N MET A 1 2.94 -26.83 20.06
CA MET A 1 4.35 -26.97 19.66
C MET A 1 4.76 -25.72 18.89
N LEU A 2 5.54 -24.84 19.54
CA LEU A 2 6.24 -23.74 18.88
C LEU A 2 7.40 -24.34 18.07
N GLN A 3 7.30 -24.34 16.74
CA GLN A 3 8.47 -24.52 15.89
C GLN A 3 8.93 -23.16 15.38
N SER A 4 9.98 -22.66 16.03
CA SER A 4 11.16 -22.04 15.43
C SER A 4 10.95 -21.27 14.11
N PHE A 5 10.69 -19.96 14.22
CA PHE A 5 11.16 -18.99 13.23
C PHE A 5 12.43 -18.30 13.75
N LYS A 6 13.48 -19.07 13.97
CA LYS A 6 14.85 -18.55 13.94
C LYS A 6 15.32 -18.58 12.49
N ARG A 7 15.11 -17.48 11.74
CA ARG A 7 16.06 -17.01 10.71
C ARG A 7 15.65 -15.66 10.15
N ASN A 8 16.61 -14.75 10.26
CA ASN A 8 16.85 -13.54 9.49
C ASN A 8 16.06 -12.30 9.87
N ALA A 9 16.82 -11.31 10.33
CA ALA A 9 16.39 -9.94 10.57
C ALA A 9 15.56 -9.40 9.41
N SER A 10 14.46 -8.73 9.73
CA SER A 10 13.68 -7.98 8.76
C SER A 10 14.46 -6.72 8.38
N TYR A 11 15.08 -6.72 7.20
CA TYR A 11 15.70 -5.53 6.62
C TYR A 11 14.62 -4.76 5.84
N ALA A 12 14.31 -3.54 6.30
CA ALA A 12 13.61 -2.57 5.47
C ALA A 12 14.63 -1.92 4.53
N PHE A 13 14.46 -2.10 3.22
CA PHE A 13 15.31 -1.46 2.22
C PHE A 13 14.80 -0.05 1.93
N SER A 14 15.68 0.95 2.08
CA SER A 14 15.48 2.29 1.54
C SER A 14 15.51 2.23 0.00
N SER A 15 14.58 2.92 -0.65
CA SER A 15 14.52 3.08 -2.12
C SER A 15 15.65 3.96 -2.68
N VAL A 16 16.59 4.41 -1.85
CA VAL A 16 17.81 5.11 -2.27
C VAL A 16 19.01 4.48 -1.56
N GLY A 17 19.85 3.78 -2.32
CA GLY A 17 21.25 3.53 -1.95
C GLY A 17 21.56 2.47 -0.89
N GLY A 18 20.70 1.48 -0.65
CA GLY A 18 21.07 0.21 0.01
C GLY A 18 21.65 0.29 1.44
N THR A 19 21.61 1.45 2.10
CA THR A 19 22.19 1.66 3.43
C THR A 19 21.07 1.69 4.47
N ILE A 20 21.18 0.82 5.48
CA ILE A 20 20.26 0.71 6.61
C ILE A 20 20.38 1.97 7.46
N VAL A 21 19.34 2.80 7.51
CA VAL A 21 19.29 3.94 8.43
C VAL A 21 18.04 3.82 9.31
N THR A 22 18.31 3.54 10.59
CA THR A 22 17.43 3.48 11.78
C THR A 22 17.00 2.09 12.27
N LYS A 23 17.50 1.77 13.47
CA LYS A 23 17.19 0.59 14.27
C LYS A 23 15.85 0.83 14.98
N ILE A 24 14.77 0.29 14.45
CA ILE A 24 13.45 0.35 15.10
C ILE A 24 13.49 -0.59 16.32
N PRO A 25 13.02 -0.17 17.50
CA PRO A 25 12.91 -1.06 18.65
C PRO A 25 12.09 -2.30 18.27
N GLN A 26 12.62 -3.49 18.53
CA GLN A 26 12.00 -4.76 18.16
C GLN A 26 10.57 -4.91 18.72
N GLY A 27 10.25 -4.21 19.81
CA GLY A 27 8.91 -4.15 20.39
C GLY A 27 7.85 -3.53 19.47
N GLU A 28 8.19 -2.50 18.70
CA GLU A 28 7.24 -1.82 17.80
C GLU A 28 6.92 -2.66 16.56
N LEU A 29 7.92 -3.41 16.05
CA LEU A 29 7.74 -4.37 14.96
C LEU A 29 6.84 -5.53 15.38
N ILE A 30 7.01 -6.01 16.61
CA ILE A 30 6.20 -7.08 17.19
C ILE A 30 4.75 -6.60 17.35
N GLU A 31 4.50 -5.39 17.83
CA GLU A 31 3.14 -4.86 17.98
C GLU A 31 2.41 -4.69 16.64
N ALA A 32 3.10 -4.15 15.62
CA ALA A 32 2.55 -4.02 14.27
C ALA A 32 2.24 -5.39 13.63
N TYR A 33 3.16 -6.36 13.79
CA TYR A 33 2.93 -7.74 13.35
C TYR A 33 1.75 -8.40 14.09
N TYR A 34 1.61 -8.19 15.40
CA TYR A 34 0.49 -8.73 16.16
C TYR A 34 -0.85 -8.09 15.80
N LYS A 35 -0.88 -6.80 15.45
CA LYS A 35 -2.09 -6.14 14.92
C LYS A 35 -2.47 -6.69 13.55
N PHE A 36 -1.49 -6.89 12.66
CA PHE A 36 -1.68 -7.51 11.35
C PHE A 36 -2.13 -8.98 11.46
N ALA A 37 -1.59 -9.75 12.39
CA ALA A 37 -1.99 -11.15 12.59
C ALA A 37 -3.40 -11.26 13.20
N LYS A 38 -3.76 -10.36 14.14
CA LYS A 38 -5.09 -10.32 14.78
C LYS A 38 -6.22 -9.89 13.84
N SER A 39 -5.94 -9.20 12.73
CA SER A 39 -6.98 -8.82 11.77
C SER A 39 -7.55 -10.01 11.00
N LYS A 40 -6.92 -11.19 11.06
CA LYS A 40 -7.44 -12.43 10.45
C LYS A 40 -8.56 -13.11 11.23
N ASP A 41 -8.80 -12.73 12.49
CA ASP A 41 -9.70 -13.46 13.41
C ASP A 41 -11.09 -12.81 13.61
N GLY A 42 -11.60 -12.05 12.61
CA GLY A 42 -12.97 -11.52 12.65
C GLY A 42 -13.17 -10.23 13.45
N LYS A 43 -12.10 -9.43 13.61
CA LYS A 43 -12.21 -8.05 14.13
C LYS A 43 -12.58 -7.07 13.03
N THR A 44 -13.41 -6.09 13.37
CA THR A 44 -13.64 -4.89 12.54
C THR A 44 -12.31 -4.22 12.25
N SER A 45 -12.03 -3.91 10.99
CA SER A 45 -10.79 -3.22 10.64
C SER A 45 -10.81 -1.78 11.13
N GLU A 46 -9.62 -1.27 11.40
CA GLU A 46 -9.40 0.12 11.77
C GLU A 46 -8.82 0.90 10.58
N PRO A 47 -8.91 2.24 10.57
CA PRO A 47 -8.17 3.06 9.61
C PRO A 47 -6.68 2.69 9.58
N TYR A 48 -6.15 2.63 8.37
CA TYR A 48 -4.79 2.25 8.00
C TYR A 48 -4.42 0.77 8.08
N ASP A 49 -5.36 -0.10 8.46
CA ASP A 49 -5.13 -1.55 8.35
C ASP A 49 -4.90 -1.96 6.89
N ILE A 50 -3.97 -2.89 6.68
CA ILE A 50 -3.78 -3.53 5.37
C ILE A 50 -4.81 -4.65 5.23
N VAL A 51 -5.73 -4.49 4.30
CA VAL A 51 -6.90 -5.35 4.11
C VAL A 51 -7.00 -5.83 2.67
N PRO A 52 -7.59 -7.00 2.39
CA PRO A 52 -7.88 -7.42 1.02
C PRO A 52 -8.87 -6.46 0.35
N TYR A 53 -8.80 -6.31 -0.96
CA TYR A 53 -9.73 -5.45 -1.71
C TYR A 53 -11.19 -5.87 -1.53
N ARG A 54 -11.48 -7.18 -1.39
CA ARG A 54 -12.80 -7.72 -1.10
C ARG A 54 -12.75 -8.66 0.13
N PRO A 55 -13.83 -8.73 0.92
CA PRO A 55 -15.09 -7.98 0.82
C PRO A 55 -14.94 -6.49 1.18
N SER A 56 -15.98 -5.70 0.94
CA SER A 56 -16.01 -4.27 1.31
C SER A 56 -16.04 -4.10 2.83
N ASN A 57 -15.46 -3.00 3.32
CA ASN A 57 -15.22 -2.77 4.73
C ASN A 57 -15.96 -1.54 5.29
N SER A 58 -17.27 -1.45 5.06
CA SER A 58 -18.06 -0.28 5.51
C SER A 58 -18.00 -0.10 7.03
N PRO A 59 -17.79 1.12 7.56
CA PRO A 59 -17.81 2.42 6.86
C PRO A 59 -16.48 2.85 6.22
N LEU A 60 -15.43 2.04 6.33
CA LEU A 60 -14.14 2.28 5.69
C LEU A 60 -14.17 1.93 4.20
N GLU A 61 -13.26 2.54 3.45
CA GLU A 61 -13.04 2.28 2.05
C GLU A 61 -11.70 1.56 1.88
N ASN A 62 -11.72 0.39 1.23
CA ASN A 62 -10.50 -0.35 0.88
C ASN A 62 -9.79 0.42 -0.25
N HIS A 63 -8.89 1.34 0.13
CA HIS A 63 -8.21 2.21 -0.82
C HIS A 63 -7.22 1.38 -1.64
N HIS A 64 -7.64 1.18 -2.87
CA HIS A 64 -6.83 0.55 -3.87
C HIS A 64 -5.93 1.60 -4.52
N GLY A 65 -4.66 1.60 -4.11
CA GLY A 65 -3.69 2.62 -4.47
C GLY A 65 -3.38 2.66 -5.98
N VAL A 66 -2.79 3.78 -6.41
CA VAL A 66 -2.40 3.97 -7.82
C VAL A 66 -1.32 2.97 -8.27
N MET A 67 -0.54 2.40 -7.33
CA MET A 67 0.41 1.32 -7.61
C MET A 67 -0.24 0.06 -8.18
N ASP A 68 -1.46 -0.30 -7.78
CA ASP A 68 -2.13 -1.44 -8.38
C ASP A 68 -2.41 -1.20 -9.87
N VAL A 69 -2.91 0.00 -10.19
CA VAL A 69 -3.20 0.37 -11.58
C VAL A 69 -1.91 0.35 -12.39
N TRP A 70 -0.82 0.88 -11.85
CA TRP A 70 0.48 0.81 -12.50
C TRP A 70 0.97 -0.63 -12.69
N ALA A 71 0.88 -1.48 -11.66
CA ALA A 71 1.34 -2.87 -11.73
C ALA A 71 0.54 -3.69 -12.74
N LYS A 72 -0.77 -3.45 -12.87
CA LYS A 72 -1.61 -4.05 -13.93
C LYS A 72 -1.02 -3.90 -15.33
N HIS A 73 -0.35 -2.78 -15.59
CA HIS A 73 0.20 -2.46 -16.90
C HIS A 73 1.68 -2.81 -17.07
N ASN A 74 2.40 -3.05 -15.97
CA ASN A 74 3.87 -3.12 -15.96
C ASN A 74 4.45 -4.38 -15.30
N VAL A 75 3.67 -5.12 -14.52
CA VAL A 75 4.11 -6.34 -13.83
C VAL A 75 3.41 -7.55 -14.48
N PRO A 76 4.16 -8.52 -15.02
CA PRO A 76 3.59 -9.75 -15.55
C PRO A 76 2.71 -10.47 -14.53
N ASP A 77 1.59 -11.03 -14.98
CA ASP A 77 0.66 -11.84 -14.17
C ASP A 77 0.07 -11.14 -12.92
N TYR A 78 0.18 -9.80 -12.87
CA TYR A 78 -0.43 -9.01 -11.82
C TYR A 78 -1.95 -8.97 -11.98
N VAL A 79 -2.66 -9.36 -10.92
CA VAL A 79 -4.13 -9.34 -10.87
C VAL A 79 -4.59 -8.09 -10.13
N SER A 80 -4.98 -7.08 -10.92
CA SER A 80 -5.57 -5.84 -10.42
C SER A 80 -6.96 -6.09 -9.84
N ARG A 81 -7.27 -5.48 -8.68
CA ARG A 81 -8.58 -5.61 -8.01
C ARG A 81 -9.01 -7.05 -7.76
N GLY A 82 -8.06 -7.98 -7.65
CA GLY A 82 -8.33 -9.33 -7.18
C GLY A 82 -8.87 -9.29 -5.76
N ALA A 83 -9.68 -10.29 -5.36
CA ALA A 83 -10.29 -10.29 -4.04
C ALA A 83 -9.25 -10.13 -2.92
N ASN A 84 -8.10 -10.80 -3.07
CA ASN A 84 -6.98 -10.78 -2.12
C ASN A 84 -5.91 -9.72 -2.41
N THR A 85 -6.11 -8.84 -3.40
CA THR A 85 -5.17 -7.76 -3.68
C THR A 85 -5.07 -6.85 -2.44
N PRO A 86 -3.87 -6.54 -1.94
CA PRO A 86 -3.71 -5.74 -0.74
C PRO A 86 -4.14 -4.30 -0.99
N THR A 87 -4.84 -3.74 -0.01
CA THR A 87 -5.30 -2.35 0.04
C THR A 87 -5.06 -1.79 1.43
N ILE A 88 -5.23 -0.49 1.59
CA ILE A 88 -5.24 0.15 2.91
C ILE A 88 -6.64 0.64 3.25
N ALA A 89 -7.16 0.28 4.41
CA ALA A 89 -8.47 0.74 4.87
C ALA A 89 -8.37 2.24 5.20
N LEU A 90 -9.19 3.08 4.57
CA LEU A 90 -9.24 4.52 4.83
C LEU A 90 -10.64 4.93 5.22
N THR A 91 -10.77 5.99 6.01
CA THR A 91 -12.05 6.69 6.14
C THR A 91 -12.43 7.32 4.79
N LYS A 92 -13.72 7.64 4.62
CA LYS A 92 -14.19 8.34 3.42
C LYS A 92 -13.45 9.66 3.17
N GLU A 93 -13.14 10.40 4.23
CA GLU A 93 -12.41 11.67 4.15
C GLU A 93 -10.97 11.45 3.67
N GLN A 94 -10.25 10.50 4.29
CA GLN A 94 -8.90 10.12 3.89
C GLN A 94 -8.86 9.65 2.43
N HIS A 95 -9.81 8.83 2.01
CA HIS A 95 -9.90 8.38 0.62
C HIS A 95 -10.19 9.52 -0.36
N ASN A 96 -10.99 10.51 0.04
CA ASN A 96 -11.20 11.70 -0.78
C ASN A 96 -9.94 12.57 -0.87
N ALA A 97 -9.13 12.64 0.19
CA ALA A 97 -7.85 13.32 0.17
C ALA A 97 -6.88 12.67 -0.84
N THR A 98 -6.79 11.33 -0.87
CA THR A 98 -5.97 10.63 -1.88
C THR A 98 -6.47 10.88 -3.30
N LYS A 99 -7.80 10.87 -3.51
CA LYS A 99 -8.41 11.20 -4.81
C LYS A 99 -8.05 12.61 -5.27
N ALA A 100 -7.98 13.60 -4.38
CA ALA A 100 -7.62 14.97 -4.75
C ALA A 100 -6.19 15.04 -5.30
N VAL A 101 -5.24 14.37 -4.65
CA VAL A 101 -3.85 14.26 -5.12
C VAL A 101 -3.77 13.59 -6.49
N TYR A 102 -4.45 12.45 -6.67
CA TYR A 102 -4.47 11.76 -7.96
C TYR A 102 -5.05 12.63 -9.08
N ARG A 103 -6.14 13.37 -8.83
CA ARG A 103 -6.77 14.25 -9.83
C ARG A 103 -5.86 15.40 -10.25
N GLN A 104 -5.04 15.90 -9.33
CA GLN A 104 -4.05 16.94 -9.64
C GLN A 104 -2.93 16.37 -10.51
N TRP A 105 -2.35 15.22 -10.13
CA TRP A 105 -1.36 14.54 -10.95
C TRP A 105 -1.90 14.18 -12.35
N LEU A 106 -3.15 13.70 -12.43
CA LEU A 106 -3.81 13.40 -13.70
C LEU A 106 -3.95 14.65 -14.57
N PHE A 107 -4.30 15.79 -13.96
CA PHE A 107 -4.39 17.06 -14.67
C PHE A 107 -3.03 17.51 -15.20
N GLU A 108 -1.96 17.38 -14.41
CA GLU A 108 -0.59 17.67 -14.85
C GLU A 108 -0.15 16.77 -16.00
N LYS A 109 -0.52 15.48 -15.95
CA LYS A 109 -0.14 14.49 -16.96
C LYS A 109 -0.94 14.61 -18.26
N THR A 110 -2.22 14.99 -18.19
CA THR A 110 -3.14 14.88 -19.35
C THR A 110 -3.99 16.13 -19.62
N GLY A 111 -3.84 17.20 -18.84
CA GLY A 111 -4.71 18.38 -18.89
C GLY A 111 -6.15 18.15 -18.39
N LYS A 112 -6.45 17.00 -17.77
CA LYS A 112 -7.81 16.65 -17.30
C LYS A 112 -7.80 16.15 -15.86
N LYS A 113 -8.66 16.71 -15.02
CA LYS A 113 -8.84 16.24 -13.62
C LYS A 113 -9.58 14.90 -13.52
N VAL A 114 -10.36 14.52 -14.54
CA VAL A 114 -11.11 13.26 -14.62
C VAL A 114 -11.10 12.76 -16.07
N GLY A 115 -11.00 11.44 -16.27
CA GLY A 115 -11.07 10.83 -17.60
C GLY A 115 -9.83 11.07 -18.49
N GLY A 116 -8.74 11.59 -17.92
CA GLY A 116 -7.44 11.63 -18.57
C GLY A 116 -6.94 10.22 -18.92
N LYS A 117 -6.45 10.03 -20.14
CA LYS A 117 -5.82 8.77 -20.56
C LYS A 117 -4.34 8.84 -20.23
N VAL A 118 -3.91 8.03 -19.28
CA VAL A 118 -2.50 7.88 -18.92
C VAL A 118 -1.91 6.74 -19.75
N ASP A 119 -0.77 6.99 -20.39
CA ASP A 119 0.07 5.91 -20.89
C ASP A 119 0.84 5.30 -19.70
N TRP A 120 0.30 4.24 -19.11
CA TRP A 120 0.84 3.64 -17.91
C TRP A 120 2.21 2.98 -18.09
N LYS A 121 2.61 2.65 -19.32
CA LYS A 121 3.92 2.04 -19.61
C LYS A 121 5.06 3.06 -19.59
N SER A 122 4.76 4.34 -19.79
CA SER A 122 5.76 5.42 -19.65
C SER A 122 5.85 6.00 -18.23
N VAL A 123 4.96 5.61 -17.32
CA VAL A 123 5.05 5.98 -15.90
C VAL A 123 6.10 5.09 -15.24
N SER A 124 7.16 5.69 -14.70
CA SER A 124 8.23 4.93 -14.04
C SER A 124 7.81 4.36 -12.67
N PRO A 125 8.48 3.30 -12.17
CA PRO A 125 8.28 2.82 -10.80
C PRO A 125 8.49 3.91 -9.75
N LYS A 126 9.45 4.82 -9.98
CA LYS A 126 9.73 5.94 -9.08
C LYS A 126 8.58 6.95 -9.04
N GLU A 127 8.07 7.35 -10.22
CA GLU A 127 6.96 8.30 -10.33
C GLU A 127 5.70 7.80 -9.61
N ILE A 128 5.35 6.52 -9.80
CA ILE A 128 4.15 5.95 -9.16
C ILE A 128 4.31 5.79 -7.65
N GLN A 129 5.53 5.48 -7.18
CA GLN A 129 5.84 5.40 -5.77
C GLN A 129 5.73 6.79 -5.13
N GLU A 130 6.31 7.83 -5.75
CA GLU A 130 6.22 9.21 -5.27
C GLU A 130 4.77 9.72 -5.23
N LEU A 131 3.96 9.38 -6.25
CA LEU A 131 2.53 9.71 -6.23
C LEU A 131 1.80 9.01 -5.09
N THR A 132 2.13 7.74 -4.82
CA THR A 132 1.55 6.98 -3.71
C THR A 132 1.91 7.59 -2.36
N GLU A 133 3.17 7.99 -2.16
CA GLU A 133 3.60 8.70 -0.95
C GLU A 133 2.82 10.01 -0.77
N LYS A 134 2.67 10.83 -1.83
CA LYS A 134 1.86 12.07 -1.75
C LYS A 134 0.41 11.80 -1.39
N MET A 135 -0.18 10.71 -1.91
CA MET A 135 -1.53 10.28 -1.55
C MET A 135 -1.60 9.86 -0.07
N PHE A 136 -0.61 9.12 0.41
CA PHE A 136 -0.51 8.70 1.81
C PHE A 136 -0.25 9.87 2.77
N ASP A 137 0.52 10.87 2.37
CA ASP A 137 0.68 12.13 3.11
C ASP A 137 -0.67 12.85 3.26
N ALA A 138 -1.40 13.03 2.15
CA ALA A 138 -2.70 13.69 2.17
C ALA A 138 -3.76 12.96 3.02
N ALA A 139 -3.66 11.63 3.10
CA ALA A 139 -4.52 10.80 3.96
C ALA A 139 -3.98 10.60 5.38
N ASN A 140 -2.87 11.25 5.75
CA ASN A 140 -2.20 11.11 7.05
C ASN A 140 -1.85 9.64 7.41
N VAL A 141 -1.55 8.82 6.41
CA VAL A 141 -1.19 7.40 6.62
C VAL A 141 0.13 7.32 7.41
N PRO A 142 0.15 6.69 8.60
CA PRO A 142 1.36 6.59 9.41
C PRO A 142 2.45 5.79 8.72
N ARG A 143 3.72 6.12 9.01
CA ARG A 143 4.90 5.46 8.41
C ARG A 143 4.84 3.93 8.48
N LEU A 144 4.43 3.37 9.62
CA LEU A 144 4.33 1.91 9.79
C LEU A 144 3.28 1.28 8.86
N ALA A 145 2.12 1.92 8.68
CA ALA A 145 1.09 1.44 7.76
C ALA A 145 1.57 1.47 6.30
N ARG A 146 2.35 2.48 5.91
CA ARG A 146 2.96 2.53 4.57
C ARG A 146 3.92 1.36 4.35
N GLN A 147 4.78 1.08 5.33
CA GLN A 147 5.72 -0.04 5.27
C GLN A 147 4.99 -1.38 5.12
N GLU A 148 3.92 -1.60 5.90
CA GLU A 148 3.10 -2.80 5.80
C GLU A 148 2.37 -2.89 4.45
N TYR A 149 1.87 -1.78 3.92
CA TYR A 149 1.29 -1.72 2.58
C TYR A 149 2.29 -2.18 1.51
N TYR A 150 3.51 -1.63 1.50
CA TYR A 150 4.52 -2.03 0.53
C TYR A 150 4.98 -3.47 0.71
N ARG A 151 5.10 -3.95 1.95
CA ARG A 151 5.39 -5.36 2.23
C ARG A 151 4.33 -6.27 1.63
N ALA A 152 3.05 -5.98 1.88
CA ALA A 152 1.94 -6.76 1.36
C ALA A 152 1.84 -6.69 -0.18
N PHE A 153 2.01 -5.50 -0.76
CA PHE A 153 2.03 -5.30 -2.21
C PHE A 153 3.12 -6.12 -2.90
N ASN A 154 4.35 -6.09 -2.36
CA ASN A 154 5.46 -6.88 -2.90
C ASN A 154 5.21 -8.38 -2.74
N GLN A 155 4.71 -8.83 -1.58
CA GLN A 155 4.34 -10.24 -1.39
C GLN A 155 3.27 -10.71 -2.38
N TYR A 156 2.31 -9.85 -2.70
CA TYR A 156 1.30 -10.15 -3.70
C TYR A 156 1.90 -10.25 -5.11
N ASN A 157 2.84 -9.37 -5.48
CA ASN A 157 3.48 -9.36 -6.79
C ASN A 157 4.37 -10.57 -7.05
N PHE A 158 5.09 -11.02 -6.02
CA PHE A 158 6.06 -12.11 -6.12
C PHE A 158 5.54 -13.41 -5.49
N ARG A 159 4.23 -13.64 -5.55
CA ARG A 159 3.62 -14.91 -5.14
C ARG A 159 4.01 -16.00 -6.15
N GLU A 160 4.59 -17.09 -5.66
CA GLU A 160 4.82 -18.34 -6.42
C GLU A 160 3.49 -19.06 -6.69
#